data_AF-A0A2M6UDJ4-F1
#
_entry.id   AF-A0A2M6UDJ4-F1
#
_cell.length_a   1.000
_cell.length_b   1.000
_cell.length_c   1.000
_cell.angle_alpha   90.00
_cell.angle_beta   90.00
_cell.angle_gamma   90.00
#
_symmetry.space_group_name_H-M   'P 1'
#
loop_
_entity.id
_entity.type
_entity.pdbx_description
1 polymer ?
#
loop_
_entity_poly.entity_id
_entity_poly.type
_entity_poly.pdbx_seq_one_letter_code
_entity_poly.pdbx_strand_id
1 'polypeptide(L)'
;MAEIDRPTFAAECIEQGNRFGAWAHYLVAVAKLRSGIDDAVKDTKFGPFGLTQEQWNGLLKGELGLEAEDVKIWQMQCLLVASWTHDIHRGLVTTNGRNPTSEEIYGKQFPGDDVAGLNQALTDTRALMPSGQAVAAGTPVDPKTPT
;
A
#
# COMPACT_ATOMS: atom_id res chain seq x y z
N MET A 1 12.62 -7.41 15.13
CA MET A 1 11.89 -7.24 13.85
C MET A 1 12.33 -5.92 13.27
N ALA A 2 12.57 -5.86 11.96
CA ALA A 2 13.13 -4.68 11.31
C ALA A 2 12.00 -3.68 11.01
N GLU A 3 12.17 -2.45 11.46
CA GLU A 3 11.36 -1.32 10.98
C GLU A 3 11.65 -1.12 9.48
N ILE A 4 10.61 -0.95 8.67
CA ILE A 4 10.79 -0.67 7.24
C ILE A 4 11.27 0.77 7.10
N ASP A 5 12.36 0.98 6.35
CA ASP A 5 12.76 2.33 5.97
C ASP A 5 11.64 3.00 5.15
N ARG A 6 11.06 4.07 5.70
CA ARG A 6 9.84 4.68 5.13
C ARG A 6 10.05 5.24 3.72
N PRO A 7 11.16 5.93 3.39
CA PRO A 7 11.48 6.29 2.01
C PRO A 7 11.56 5.09 1.08
N THR A 8 12.22 4.00 1.49
CA THR A 8 12.29 2.76 0.69
C THR A 8 10.90 2.15 0.47
N PHE A 9 10.06 2.11 1.51
CA PHE A 9 8.67 1.66 1.37
C PHE A 9 7.86 2.52 0.39
N ALA A 10 8.01 3.84 0.47
CA ALA A 10 7.36 4.77 -0.44
C ALA A 10 7.87 4.59 -1.89
N ALA A 11 9.16 4.31 -2.08
CA ALA A 11 9.74 4.01 -3.39
C ALA A 11 9.14 2.76 -4.01
N GLU A 12 9.01 1.68 -3.23
CA GLU A 12 8.35 0.45 -3.69
C GLU A 12 6.88 0.71 -4.04
N CYS A 13 6.15 1.46 -3.20
CA CYS A 13 4.77 1.87 -3.52
C CYS A 13 4.69 2.70 -4.81
N ILE A 14 5.69 3.52 -5.10
CA ILE A 14 5.79 4.29 -6.36
C ILE A 14 6.02 3.35 -7.53
N GLU A 15 6.96 2.42 -7.41
CA GLU A 15 7.26 1.43 -8.46
C GLU A 15 6.01 0.61 -8.81
N GLN A 16 5.38 -0.01 -7.81
CA GLN A 16 4.18 -0.83 -8.02
C GLN A 16 2.98 0.02 -8.45
N GLY A 17 2.84 1.23 -7.91
CA GLY A 17 1.82 2.20 -8.34
C GLY A 17 1.92 2.52 -9.83
N ASN A 18 3.13 2.80 -10.33
CA ASN A 18 3.40 3.05 -11.74
C ASN A 18 3.14 1.81 -12.61
N ARG A 19 3.51 0.61 -12.13
CA ARG A 19 3.33 -0.64 -12.85
C ARG A 19 1.86 -0.99 -13.08
N PHE A 20 1.00 -0.78 -12.08
CA PHE A 20 -0.42 -1.16 -12.14
C PHE A 20 -1.37 0.01 -12.40
N GLY A 21 -0.88 1.26 -12.40
CA GLY A 21 -1.76 2.44 -12.47
C GLY A 21 -2.58 2.62 -11.19
N ALA A 22 -1.95 2.43 -10.03
CA ALA A 22 -2.50 2.70 -8.71
C ALA A 22 -1.85 3.95 -8.10
N TRP A 23 -2.54 4.64 -7.20
CA TRP A 23 -1.98 5.82 -6.52
C TRP A 23 -0.99 5.40 -5.44
N ALA A 24 0.30 5.58 -5.70
CA ALA A 24 1.36 5.25 -4.73
C ALA A 24 1.14 5.89 -3.35
N HIS A 25 0.72 7.16 -3.31
CA HIS A 25 0.45 7.83 -2.04
C HIS A 25 -0.70 7.20 -1.25
N TYR A 26 -1.71 6.68 -1.95
CA TYR A 26 -2.79 5.93 -1.33
C TYR A 26 -2.26 4.63 -0.69
N LEU A 27 -1.40 3.87 -1.39
CA LEU A 27 -0.80 2.65 -0.86
C LEU A 27 -0.03 2.92 0.44
N VAL A 28 0.76 4.01 0.47
CA VAL A 28 1.50 4.43 1.68
C VAL A 28 0.55 4.80 2.81
N ALA A 29 -0.53 5.53 2.53
CA ALA A 29 -1.52 5.90 3.53
C ALA A 29 -2.27 4.67 4.10
N VAL A 30 -2.61 3.69 3.25
CA VAL A 30 -3.22 2.43 3.70
C VAL A 30 -2.28 1.69 4.65
N ALA A 31 -0.99 1.57 4.30
CA ALA A 31 -0.02 0.93 5.18
C ALA A 31 0.15 1.66 6.50
N LYS A 32 0.20 3.00 6.46
CA LYS A 32 0.26 3.83 7.67
C LYS A 32 -0.95 3.62 8.57
N LEU A 33 -2.15 3.58 8.00
CA LEU A 33 -3.39 3.38 8.74
C LEU A 33 -3.44 1.99 9.39
N ARG A 34 -3.07 0.93 8.65
CA ARG A 34 -3.29 -0.45 9.07
C ARG A 34 -2.22 -1.01 10.01
N SER A 35 -0.96 -0.59 9.86
CA SER A 35 0.16 -1.14 10.63
C SER A 35 1.10 -0.08 11.22
N GLY A 36 1.04 1.15 10.73
CA GLY A 36 2.05 2.16 10.99
C GLY A 36 3.25 2.14 10.04
N ILE A 37 3.17 1.41 8.91
CA ILE A 37 4.29 1.07 8.02
C ILE A 37 5.29 0.17 8.76
N ASP A 38 4.81 -0.97 9.24
CA ASP A 38 5.56 -1.93 10.04
C ASP A 38 5.54 -3.32 9.37
N ASP A 39 6.69 -4.00 9.31
CA ASP A 39 6.81 -5.35 8.74
C ASP A 39 6.48 -6.47 9.75
N ALA A 40 6.14 -6.10 10.98
CA ALA A 40 5.82 -7.06 12.02
C ALA A 40 4.54 -7.86 11.74
N VAL A 41 4.48 -9.05 12.33
CA VAL A 41 3.24 -9.83 12.41
C VAL A 41 2.51 -9.46 13.71
N LYS A 42 1.26 -9.00 13.59
CA LYS A 42 0.40 -8.62 14.73
C LYS A 42 -0.96 -9.29 14.58
N ASP A 43 -1.41 -10.04 15.60
CA ASP A 43 -2.73 -10.69 15.60
C ASP A 43 -3.06 -11.44 14.31
N THR A 44 -2.12 -12.26 13.81
CA THR A 44 -2.22 -13.03 12.54
C THR A 44 -2.25 -12.21 11.24
N LYS A 45 -2.02 -10.90 11.34
CA LYS A 45 -1.87 -9.98 10.21
C LYS A 45 -0.40 -9.74 9.92
N PHE A 46 -0.03 -9.75 8.64
CA PHE A 46 1.34 -9.66 8.17
C PHE A 46 1.64 -8.29 7.59
N GLY A 47 2.76 -7.70 8.03
CA GLY A 47 3.45 -6.61 7.38
C GLY A 47 2.63 -5.32 7.22
N PRO A 48 3.04 -4.44 6.30
CA PRO A 48 2.59 -3.05 6.29
C PRO A 48 1.10 -2.91 5.99
N PHE A 49 0.52 -3.83 5.23
CA PHE A 49 -0.89 -3.82 4.91
C PHE A 49 -1.74 -4.64 5.86
N GLY A 50 -1.15 -5.29 6.87
CA GLY A 50 -1.89 -6.05 7.88
C GLY A 50 -2.90 -7.03 7.28
N LEU A 51 -2.47 -7.79 6.27
CA LEU A 51 -3.27 -8.83 5.61
C LEU A 51 -3.22 -10.12 6.43
N THR A 52 -4.34 -10.84 6.53
CA THR A 52 -4.32 -12.23 7.00
C THR A 52 -3.90 -13.17 5.86
N GLN A 53 -3.49 -14.40 6.20
CA GLN A 53 -3.22 -15.44 5.19
C GLN A 53 -4.45 -15.72 4.31
N GLU A 54 -5.66 -15.69 4.90
CA GLU A 54 -6.91 -15.90 4.17
C GLU A 54 -7.16 -14.78 3.15
N GLN A 55 -6.97 -13.53 3.56
CA GLN A 55 -7.09 -12.38 2.66
C GLN A 55 -6.06 -12.46 1.53
N TRP A 56 -4.81 -12.77 1.85
CA TRP A 56 -3.75 -12.96 0.86
C TRP A 56 -4.13 -14.02 -0.18
N ASN A 57 -4.48 -15.22 0.28
CA ASN A 57 -4.84 -16.34 -0.59
C ASN A 57 -6.04 -16.03 -1.48
N GLY A 58 -7.05 -15.31 -0.95
CA GLY A 58 -8.22 -14.89 -1.72
C GLY A 58 -7.94 -13.83 -2.80
N LEU A 59 -6.80 -13.13 -2.70
CA LEU A 59 -6.38 -12.09 -3.63
C LEU A 59 -5.34 -12.56 -4.65
N LEU A 60 -4.75 -13.75 -4.46
CA LEU A 60 -3.75 -14.29 -5.36
C LEU A 60 -4.28 -14.42 -6.79
N LYS A 61 -3.49 -13.95 -7.75
CA LYS A 61 -3.75 -14.09 -9.18
C LYS A 61 -2.55 -14.76 -9.84
N GLY A 62 -2.79 -15.76 -10.68
CA GLY A 62 -1.72 -16.50 -11.36
C GLY A 62 -0.78 -15.60 -12.19
N GLU A 63 -1.30 -14.49 -12.73
CA GLU A 63 -0.53 -13.52 -13.52
C GLU A 63 0.50 -12.71 -12.72
N LEU A 64 0.38 -12.66 -11.38
CA LEU A 64 1.33 -11.97 -10.52
C LEU A 64 2.50 -12.87 -10.08
N GLY A 65 2.39 -14.18 -10.28
CA GLY A 65 3.43 -15.14 -9.89
C GLY A 65 3.70 -15.20 -8.38
N LEU A 66 2.73 -14.79 -7.55
CA LEU A 66 2.82 -14.78 -6.10
C LEU A 66 2.39 -16.13 -5.50
N GLU A 67 3.11 -16.58 -4.48
CA GLU A 67 2.82 -17.78 -3.71
C GLU A 67 2.19 -17.45 -2.35
N ALA A 68 1.69 -18.46 -1.62
CA ALA A 68 1.02 -18.24 -0.34
C ALA A 68 1.99 -17.71 0.73
N GLU A 69 3.25 -18.12 0.66
CA GLU A 69 4.32 -17.82 1.60
C GLU A 69 4.82 -16.36 1.46
N ASP A 70 4.64 -15.76 0.28
CA ASP A 70 5.07 -14.40 -0.05
C ASP A 70 4.34 -13.32 0.76
N VAL A 71 3.24 -13.67 1.46
CA VAL A 71 2.55 -12.76 2.37
C VAL A 71 3.48 -12.16 3.43
N LYS A 72 4.60 -12.82 3.75
CA LYS A 72 5.60 -12.37 4.73
C LYS A 72 6.63 -11.40 4.14
N ILE A 73 6.58 -11.13 2.85
CA ILE A 73 7.51 -10.26 2.12
C ILE A 73 6.77 -8.96 1.80
N TRP A 74 7.10 -7.87 2.50
CA TRP A 74 6.36 -6.61 2.35
C TRP A 74 6.37 -6.05 0.92
N GLN A 75 7.44 -6.28 0.14
CA GLN A 75 7.50 -5.88 -1.27
C GLN A 75 6.43 -6.61 -2.10
N MET A 76 6.21 -7.90 -1.83
CA MET A 76 5.16 -8.68 -2.50
C MET A 76 3.76 -8.20 -2.09
N GLN A 77 3.61 -7.72 -0.84
CA GLN A 77 2.38 -7.04 -0.43
C GLN A 77 2.15 -5.73 -1.21
N CYS A 78 3.18 -4.91 -1.44
CA CYS A 78 3.05 -3.71 -2.28
C CYS A 78 2.56 -4.04 -3.70
N LEU A 79 3.13 -5.09 -4.31
CA LEU A 79 2.73 -5.58 -5.63
C LEU A 79 1.26 -6.01 -5.65
N LEU A 80 0.86 -6.87 -4.72
CA LEU A 80 -0.51 -7.38 -4.64
C LEU A 80 -1.51 -6.24 -4.40
N VAL A 81 -1.25 -5.37 -3.42
CA VAL A 81 -2.18 -4.30 -3.04
C VAL A 81 -2.26 -3.23 -4.13
N ALA A 82 -1.19 -2.95 -4.86
CA ALA A 82 -1.25 -2.07 -6.04
C ALA A 82 -2.17 -2.65 -7.13
N SER A 83 -2.01 -3.93 -7.48
CA SER A 83 -2.89 -4.63 -8.42
C SER A 83 -4.35 -4.64 -7.97
N TRP A 84 -4.58 -4.92 -6.69
CA TRP A 84 -5.92 -4.95 -6.10
C TRP A 84 -6.58 -3.57 -6.08
N THR A 85 -5.82 -2.52 -5.76
CA THR A 85 -6.27 -1.12 -5.81
C THR A 85 -6.71 -0.73 -7.21
N HIS A 86 -5.92 -1.10 -8.23
CA HIS A 86 -6.26 -0.84 -9.63
C HIS A 86 -7.60 -1.49 -10.01
N ASP A 87 -7.79 -2.76 -9.66
CA ASP A 87 -9.03 -3.49 -9.99
C ASP A 87 -10.26 -2.90 -9.32
N ILE A 88 -10.16 -2.56 -8.03
CA ILE A 88 -11.26 -1.93 -7.31
C ILE A 88 -11.59 -0.57 -7.92
N HIS A 89 -10.57 0.24 -8.22
CA HIS A 89 -10.78 1.52 -8.88
C HIS A 89 -11.51 1.34 -10.21
N ARG A 90 -11.02 0.44 -11.07
CA ARG A 90 -11.63 0.16 -12.37
C ARG A 90 -13.08 -0.29 -12.22
N GLY A 91 -13.35 -1.22 -11.31
CA GLY A 91 -14.71 -1.70 -11.03
C GLY A 91 -15.64 -0.60 -10.53
N LEU A 92 -15.16 0.29 -9.66
CA LEU A 92 -15.94 1.43 -9.16
C LEU A 92 -16.21 2.47 -10.24
N VAL A 93 -15.25 2.77 -11.12
CA VAL A 93 -15.46 3.66 -12.27
C VAL A 93 -16.54 3.11 -13.19
N THR A 94 -16.47 1.81 -13.52
CA THR A 94 -17.48 1.15 -14.36
C THR A 94 -18.87 1.17 -13.72
N THR A 95 -18.95 1.01 -12.40
CA THR A 95 -20.23 0.95 -11.68
C THR A 95 -20.85 2.33 -11.47
N ASN A 96 -20.04 3.33 -11.10
CA ASN A 96 -20.52 4.62 -10.63
C ASN A 96 -20.49 5.71 -11.72
N GLY A 97 -19.82 5.47 -12.84
CA GLY A 97 -19.65 6.47 -13.91
C GLY A 97 -18.81 7.68 -13.51
N ARG A 98 -18.04 7.59 -12.41
CA ARG A 98 -17.15 8.64 -11.90
C ARG A 98 -15.91 8.04 -11.24
N ASN A 99 -14.89 8.87 -11.04
CA ASN A 99 -13.74 8.48 -10.22
C ASN A 99 -14.18 8.22 -8.77
N PRO A 100 -13.79 7.08 -8.17
CA PRO A 100 -14.04 6.80 -6.77
C PRO A 100 -13.12 7.61 -5.87
N THR A 101 -13.57 7.86 -4.64
CA THR A 101 -12.73 8.44 -3.59
C THR A 101 -11.80 7.39 -2.98
N SER A 102 -10.73 7.83 -2.31
CA SER A 102 -9.85 6.93 -1.56
C SER A 102 -10.60 6.12 -0.50
N GLU A 103 -11.62 6.71 0.12
CA GLU A 103 -12.47 6.04 1.11
C GLU A 103 -13.33 4.94 0.48
N GLU A 104 -13.86 5.17 -0.73
CA GLU A 104 -14.62 4.14 -1.46
C GLU A 104 -13.73 2.96 -1.87
N ILE A 105 -12.50 3.24 -2.34
CA ILE A 105 -11.52 2.19 -2.65
C ILE A 105 -11.17 1.42 -1.38
N TYR A 106 -10.87 2.12 -0.28
CA TYR A 106 -10.50 1.49 0.99
C TYR A 106 -11.62 0.62 1.55
N GLY A 107 -12.85 1.13 1.57
CA GLY A 107 -14.02 0.38 2.06
C GLY A 107 -14.33 -0.85 1.21
N LYS A 108 -13.92 -0.87 -0.07
CA LYS A 108 -14.01 -2.06 -0.92
C LYS A 108 -12.87 -3.05 -0.69
N GLN A 109 -11.67 -2.56 -0.38
CA GLN A 109 -10.54 -3.42 -0.03
C GLN A 109 -10.76 -4.12 1.30
N PHE A 110 -11.12 -3.35 2.32
CA PHE A 110 -11.22 -3.82 3.70
C PHE A 110 -12.65 -3.66 4.20
N PRO A 111 -13.59 -4.52 3.74
CA PRO A 111 -14.98 -4.39 4.14
C PRO A 111 -15.12 -4.60 5.65
N GLY A 112 -15.70 -3.61 6.34
CA GLY A 112 -15.90 -3.62 7.79
C GLY A 112 -14.82 -2.92 8.59
N ASP A 113 -13.71 -2.51 7.97
CA ASP A 113 -12.72 -1.66 8.61
C ASP A 113 -13.22 -0.21 8.68
N ASP A 114 -12.84 0.48 9.76
CA ASP A 114 -13.12 1.90 9.89
C ASP A 114 -12.31 2.70 8.87
N VAL A 115 -13.00 3.53 8.09
CA VAL A 115 -12.37 4.50 7.18
C VAL A 115 -11.86 5.73 7.94
N ALA A 116 -12.30 5.93 9.19
CA ALA A 116 -11.82 7.00 10.04
C ALA A 116 -10.31 6.87 10.22
N GLY A 117 -9.60 7.95 9.91
CA GLY A 117 -8.13 7.99 9.94
C GLY A 117 -7.46 7.88 8.58
N LEU A 118 -8.15 7.47 7.50
CA LEU A 118 -7.54 7.43 6.17
C LEU A 118 -7.08 8.82 5.69
N ASN A 119 -7.91 9.85 5.89
CA ASN A 119 -7.53 11.23 5.54
C ASN A 119 -6.34 11.74 6.39
N GLN A 120 -6.25 11.33 7.64
CA GLN A 120 -5.11 11.65 8.49
C GLN A 120 -3.85 10.93 7.99
N ALA A 121 -3.96 9.63 7.67
CA ALA A 121 -2.86 8.86 7.11
C ALA A 121 -2.34 9.48 5.81
N LEU A 122 -3.23 9.87 4.89
CA LEU A 122 -2.87 10.61 3.67
C LEU A 122 -2.16 11.92 3.97
N THR A 123 -2.55 12.64 5.03
CA THR A 123 -1.87 13.86 5.44
C THR A 123 -0.47 13.56 5.98
N ASP A 124 -0.36 12.60 6.89
CA ASP A 124 0.88 12.21 7.58
C ASP A 124 1.92 11.64 6.62
N THR A 125 1.49 10.94 5.57
CA THR A 125 2.40 10.30 4.61
C THR A 125 2.79 11.18 3.45
N ARG A 126 2.22 12.38 3.32
CA ARG A 126 2.46 13.27 2.18
C ARG A 126 3.93 13.60 1.97
N ALA A 127 4.65 13.82 3.07
CA ALA A 127 6.07 14.15 3.06
C ALA A 127 6.97 12.97 2.65
N LEU A 128 6.47 11.73 2.66
CA LEU A 128 7.23 10.56 2.22
C LEU A 128 7.34 10.46 0.70
N MET A 129 6.42 11.06 -0.05
CA MET A 129 6.39 10.89 -1.51
C MET A 129 7.62 11.48 -2.22
N PRO A 130 8.11 12.69 -1.89
CA PRO A 130 9.36 13.20 -2.48
C PRO A 130 10.58 12.35 -2.11
N SER A 131 10.68 11.89 -0.86
CA SER A 131 11.80 11.04 -0.42
C SER A 131 11.76 9.66 -1.10
N GLY A 132 10.59 9.05 -1.23
CA GLY A 132 10.40 7.82 -1.98
C GLY A 132 10.74 7.98 -3.47
N GLN A 133 10.39 9.12 -4.07
CA GLN A 133 10.76 9.44 -5.45
C GLN A 133 12.29 9.56 -5.62
N ALA A 134 12.98 10.16 -4.66
CA ALA A 134 14.44 10.26 -4.67
C ALA A 134 15.09 8.87 -4.59
N VAL A 135 14.61 8.00 -3.69
CA VAL A 135 15.07 6.59 -3.60
C VAL A 135 14.81 5.83 -4.90
N ALA A 136 13.59 5.91 -5.46
CA ALA A 136 13.22 5.24 -6.70
C ALA A 136 14.06 5.72 -7.91
N ALA A 137 14.50 6.98 -7.89
CA ALA A 137 15.39 7.54 -8.92
C ALA A 137 16.88 7.22 -8.70
N GLY A 138 17.24 6.47 -7.64
CA GLY A 138 18.63 6.22 -7.27
C GLY A 138 19.39 7.48 -6.82
N THR A 139 18.66 8.52 -6.40
CA THR A 139 19.24 9.77 -5.91
C THR A 139 19.53 9.62 -4.41
N PRO A 140 20.73 9.98 -3.92
CA PRO A 140 21.02 9.97 -2.49
C PRO A 140 20.04 10.87 -1.73
N VAL A 141 19.31 10.31 -0.77
CA VAL A 141 18.47 11.09 0.15
C VAL A 141 19.35 11.55 1.31
N ASP A 142 19.52 12.87 1.44
CA ASP A 142 20.39 13.45 2.47
C ASP A 142 19.73 13.27 3.87
N PRO A 143 20.37 12.60 4.84
CA PRO A 143 19.74 12.22 6.12
C PRO A 143 19.46 13.39 7.09
N LYS A 144 19.59 14.65 6.65
CA LYS A 144 19.53 15.84 7.51
C LYS A 144 18.34 16.76 7.25
N THR A 145 17.38 16.40 6.40
CA THR A 145 16.18 17.23 6.25
C THR A 145 15.18 16.88 7.35
N PRO A 146 14.90 17.78 8.33
CA PRO A 146 13.89 17.53 9.34
C PRO A 146 12.50 17.68 8.69
N THR A 147 11.65 16.67 8.84
CA THR A 147 10.18 16.81 8.76
C THR A 147 9.65 17.52 9.98
#